data_AF-X0WDK7-F1
#
_entry.id   AF-X0WDK7-F1
#
_cell.length_a   1.000
_cell.length_b   1.000
_cell.length_c   1.000
_cell.angle_alpha   90.00
_cell.angle_beta   90.00
_cell.angle_gamma   90.00
#
_symmetry.space_group_name_H-M   'P 1'
#
loop_
_entity.id
_entity.type
_entity.pdbx_description
1 polymer ?
#
loop_
_entity_poly.entity_id
_entity_poly.type
_entity_poly.pdbx_seq_one_letter_code
_entity_poly.pdbx_strand_id
1 'polypeptide(L)'
;REDLVSIFILPPSTTELERRLYARAQDSEEVVRGRMAKAADEMSHWAEYDYIVVNDAIDRSLSEVEAILMAERLRRQRRIGLHEFVERLRGGA
;
A
#
# COMPACT_ATOMS: atom_id res chain seq x y z
N ARG A 1 9.53 -14.14 -2.01
CA ARG A 1 8.75 -12.90 -1.81
C ARG A 1 7.38 -13.18 -1.16
N GLU A 2 7.04 -14.42 -0.76
CA GLU A 2 5.69 -14.79 -0.28
C GLU A 2 5.29 -14.16 1.07
N ASP A 3 6.27 -13.75 1.88
CA ASP A 3 6.02 -13.13 3.19
C ASP A 3 5.85 -11.60 3.13
N LEU A 4 6.08 -10.98 1.97
CA LEU A 4 5.99 -9.54 1.79
C LEU A 4 4.80 -9.18 0.92
N VAL A 5 4.06 -8.16 1.33
CA VAL A 5 3.01 -7.52 0.51
C VAL A 5 3.38 -6.06 0.38
N SER A 6 3.46 -5.60 -0.85
CA SER A 6 3.85 -4.26 -1.22
C SER A 6 2.62 -3.46 -1.64
N ILE A 7 2.50 -2.24 -1.09
CA ILE A 7 1.39 -1.32 -1.38
C ILE A 7 2.00 -0.02 -1.89
N PHE A 8 1.60 0.41 -3.09
CA PHE A 8 1.95 1.72 -3.62
C PHE A 8 0.82 2.70 -3.39
N ILE A 9 1.13 3.89 -2.87
CA ILE A 9 0.15 4.93 -2.60
C ILE A 9 0.29 6.06 -3.62
N LEU A 10 -0.70 6.18 -4.50
CA LEU A 10 -0.76 7.21 -5.53
C LEU A 10 -1.50 8.45 -5.02
N PRO A 11 -1.09 9.66 -5.42
CA PRO A 11 -1.96 10.83 -5.35
C PRO A 11 -3.11 10.71 -6.38
N PRO A 12 -4.24 11.42 -6.20
CA PRO A 12 -5.34 11.39 -7.17
C PRO A 12 -4.97 12.12 -8.48
N SER A 13 -3.98 13.01 -8.45
CA SER A 13 -3.46 13.72 -9.61
C SER A 13 -2.04 14.23 -9.35
N THR A 14 -1.31 14.56 -10.41
CA THR A 14 0.01 15.21 -10.33
C THR A 14 -0.08 16.60 -9.71
N THR A 15 -1.15 17.35 -9.97
CA THR A 15 -1.41 18.67 -9.36
C THR A 15 -1.59 18.56 -7.85
N GLU A 16 -2.31 17.55 -7.37
CA GLU A 16 -2.49 17.33 -5.93
C GLU A 16 -1.19 16.86 -5.27
N LEU A 17 -0.38 16.06 -5.96
CA LEU A 17 0.97 15.70 -5.50
C LEU A 17 1.85 16.93 -5.31
N GLU A 18 1.90 17.79 -6.32
CA GLU A 18 2.66 19.04 -6.30
C GLU A 18 2.19 19.93 -5.14
N ARG A 19 0.88 20.14 -5.01
CA ARG A 19 0.28 20.89 -3.90
C ARG A 19 0.69 20.32 -2.54
N ARG A 20 0.67 18.99 -2.36
CA ARG A 20 1.08 18.33 -1.11
C ARG A 20 2.58 18.48 -0.84
N LEU A 21 3.42 18.45 -1.87
CA LEU A 21 4.86 18.69 -1.71
C LEU A 21 5.15 20.13 -1.31
N TYR A 22 4.45 21.11 -1.90
CA TYR A 22 4.54 22.51 -1.47
C TYR A 22 4.01 22.72 -0.05
N ALA A 23 2.88 22.12 0.31
CA ALA A 23 2.32 22.25 1.66
C ALA A 23 3.19 21.61 2.76
N ARG A 24 3.97 20.58 2.40
CA ARG A 24 4.94 19.92 3.30
C ARG A 24 6.28 20.65 3.38
N ALA A 25 6.55 21.57 2.45
CA ALA A 25 7.84 22.20 2.28
C ALA A 25 7.90 23.59 2.92
N GLN A 26 8.89 23.81 3.80
CA GLN A 26 9.60 25.09 3.92
C GLN A 26 10.71 25.21 2.84
N ASP A 27 10.77 24.26 1.89
CA ASP A 27 11.83 24.09 0.90
C ASP A 27 11.64 25.01 -0.33
N SER A 28 12.74 25.31 -1.03
CA SER A 28 12.73 26.11 -2.26
C SER A 28 12.06 25.39 -3.44
N GLU A 29 11.62 26.18 -4.43
CA GLU A 29 10.97 25.69 -5.66
C GLU A 29 11.77 24.59 -6.39
N GLU A 30 13.09 24.67 -6.32
CA GLU A 30 14.03 23.73 -6.94
C GLU A 30 13.99 22.34 -6.29
N VAL A 31 13.79 22.28 -4.97
CA VAL A 31 13.62 21.01 -4.23
C VAL A 31 12.30 20.34 -4.61
N VAL A 32 11.22 21.13 -4.73
CA VAL A 32 9.90 20.60 -5.12
C VAL A 32 9.95 20.02 -6.53
N ARG A 33 10.59 20.71 -7.48
CA ARG A 33 10.76 20.22 -8.85
C ARG A 33 11.55 18.90 -8.89
N GLY A 34 12.62 18.78 -8.11
CA GLY A 34 13.39 17.54 -7.99
C GLY A 34 12.55 16.38 -7.41
N ARG A 35 11.74 16.64 -6.39
CA ARG A 35 10.83 15.65 -5.80
C ARG A 35 9.72 15.23 -6.78
N MET A 36 9.17 16.17 -7.55
CA MET A 36 8.17 15.87 -8.59
C MET A 36 8.75 14.97 -9.69
N ALA A 37 9.96 15.26 -10.17
CA ALA A 37 10.63 14.42 -11.17
C ALA A 37 10.87 13.00 -10.64
N LYS A 38 11.34 12.87 -9.39
CA LYS A 38 11.53 11.58 -8.74
C LYS A 38 10.22 10.81 -8.59
N ALA A 39 9.13 11.48 -8.18
CA ALA A 39 7.83 10.85 -8.04
C ALA A 39 7.27 10.35 -9.38
N ALA A 40 7.47 11.09 -10.47
CA ALA A 40 7.09 10.65 -11.81
C ALA A 40 7.85 9.38 -12.24
N ASP A 41 9.15 9.30 -11.93
CA ASP A 41 9.97 8.11 -12.21
C ASP A 41 9.54 6.91 -11.36
N GLU A 42 9.29 7.09 -10.06
CA GLU A 42 8.77 6.04 -9.18
C GLU A 42 7.39 5.55 -9.63
N MET A 43 6.52 6.46 -10.08
CA MET A 43 5.20 6.12 -10.62
C MET A 43 5.28 5.25 -11.88
N SER A 44 6.40 5.18 -12.60
CA SER A 44 6.54 4.28 -13.76
C SER A 44 6.66 2.80 -13.35
N HIS A 45 7.14 2.53 -12.14
CA HIS A 45 7.35 1.19 -11.58
C HIS A 45 6.15 0.70 -10.73
N TRP A 46 5.00 1.37 -10.81
CA TRP A 46 3.82 1.05 -10.00
C TRP A 46 3.35 -0.40 -10.17
N ALA A 47 3.52 -0.98 -11.36
CA ALA A 47 3.09 -2.33 -11.69
C ALA A 47 3.86 -3.44 -10.95
N GLU A 48 4.94 -3.10 -10.24
CA GLU A 48 5.72 -4.06 -9.45
C GLU A 48 5.15 -4.32 -8.05
N TYR A 49 4.15 -3.54 -7.64
CA TYR A 49 3.51 -3.63 -6.33
C TYR A 49 2.30 -4.56 -6.34
N ASP A 50 2.02 -5.20 -5.21
CA ASP A 50 0.89 -6.12 -5.07
C ASP A 50 -0.46 -5.39 -5.03
N TYR A 51 -0.48 -4.18 -4.46
CA TYR A 51 -1.68 -3.33 -4.35
C TYR A 51 -1.38 -1.87 -4.65
N ILE A 52 -2.37 -1.17 -5.21
CA ILE A 52 -2.35 0.27 -5.46
C ILE A 52 -3.50 0.92 -4.69
N VAL A 53 -3.18 1.97 -3.92
CA VAL A 53 -4.15 2.80 -3.19
C VAL A 53 -4.09 4.22 -3.72
N VAL A 54 -5.21 4.78 -4.16
CA VAL A 54 -5.28 6.18 -4.59
C VAL A 54 -5.71 7.05 -3.41
N ASN A 55 -4.79 7.88 -2.93
CA ASN A 55 -4.94 8.74 -1.76
C ASN A 55 -5.62 10.07 -2.07
N ASP A 56 -6.90 9.98 -2.43
CA ASP A 56 -7.78 11.13 -2.58
C ASP A 56 -8.27 11.67 -1.22
N ALA A 57 -8.78 10.78 -0.37
CA ALA A 57 -9.24 11.09 0.99
C ALA A 57 -8.57 10.16 2.02
N ILE A 58 -8.02 10.75 3.08
CA ILE A 58 -7.20 10.03 4.07
C ILE A 58 -7.96 8.88 4.74
N ASP A 59 -9.21 9.12 5.13
CA ASP A 59 -10.04 8.12 5.82
C ASP A 59 -10.31 6.91 4.92
N ARG A 60 -10.60 7.17 3.64
CA ARG A 60 -10.83 6.12 2.64
C ARG A 60 -9.56 5.31 2.40
N SER A 61 -8.43 5.96 2.19
CA SER A 61 -7.16 5.27 1.95
C SER A 61 -6.71 4.46 3.17
N LEU A 62 -6.98 4.96 4.37
CA LEU A 62 -6.73 4.19 5.60
C LEU A 62 -7.59 2.92 5.62
N SER A 63 -8.89 3.03 5.37
CA SER A 63 -9.79 1.86 5.31
C SER A 63 -9.35 0.85 4.22
N GLU A 64 -8.89 1.32 3.07
CA GLU A 64 -8.37 0.46 1.99
C GLU A 64 -7.10 -0.29 2.43
N VAL A 65 -6.15 0.38 3.10
CA VAL A 65 -4.93 -0.25 3.63
C VAL A 65 -5.26 -1.24 4.75
N GLU A 66 -6.18 -0.90 5.66
CA GLU A 66 -6.66 -1.81 6.71
C GLU A 66 -7.32 -3.06 6.11
N ALA A 67 -8.11 -2.90 5.05
CA ALA A 67 -8.73 -4.01 4.34
C ALA A 67 -7.68 -4.92 3.68
N ILE A 68 -6.65 -4.35 3.05
CA ILE A 68 -5.53 -5.12 2.49
C ILE A 68 -4.83 -5.90 3.60
N LEU A 69 -4.46 -5.25 4.71
CA LEU A 69 -3.81 -5.89 5.85
C LEU A 69 -4.65 -7.04 6.41
N MET A 70 -5.96 -6.85 6.54
CA MET A 70 -6.88 -7.88 7.00
C MET A 70 -6.92 -9.05 6.02
N ALA A 71 -7.13 -8.81 4.73
CA ALA A 71 -7.16 -9.85 3.70
C ALA A 71 -5.85 -10.66 3.68
N GLU A 72 -4.72 -9.99 3.81
CA GLU A 72 -3.40 -10.60 3.87
C GLU A 72 -3.22 -11.50 5.10
N ARG A 73 -3.75 -11.12 6.26
CA ARG A 73 -3.77 -11.97 7.48
C ARG A 73 -4.71 -13.17 7.35
N LEU A 74 -5.74 -13.08 6.50
CA LEU A 74 -6.68 -14.17 6.27
C LEU A 74 -6.16 -15.24 5.30
N ARG A 75 -5.09 -14.96 4.53
CA ARG A 75 -4.52 -15.94 3.58
C ARG A 75 -4.19 -17.25 4.30
N ARG A 76 -4.65 -18.37 3.72
CA ARG A 76 -4.46 -19.74 4.26
C ARG A 76 -3.00 -20.02 4.66
N GLN A 77 -2.05 -19.58 3.84
CA GLN A 77 -0.61 -19.78 4.06
C GLN A 77 -0.10 -19.08 5.33
N ARG A 78 -0.76 -18.01 5.80
CA ARG A 78 -0.36 -17.19 6.96
C ARG A 78 -1.13 -17.53 8.24
N ARG A 79 -2.07 -18.47 8.18
CA ARG A 79 -2.86 -18.93 9.33
C ARG A 79 -2.13 -20.05 10.06
N ILE A 80 -1.36 -19.68 11.08
CA ILE A 80 -0.66 -20.62 11.97
C ILE A 80 -1.67 -21.59 12.61
N GLY A 81 -1.35 -22.89 12.62
CA GLY A 81 -2.19 -23.92 13.24
C GLY A 81 -3.45 -24.28 12.48
N LEU A 82 -3.69 -23.70 11.29
CA LEU A 82 -4.89 -23.99 10.50
C LEU A 82 -4.98 -25.46 10.08
N HIS A 83 -3.84 -26.09 9.74
CA HIS A 83 -3.82 -27.50 9.36
C HIS A 83 -4.29 -28.39 10.52
N GLU A 84 -3.71 -28.23 11.71
CA GLU A 84 -4.11 -28.97 12.91
C GLU A 84 -5.57 -28.72 13.29
N PHE A 85 -6.02 -27.46 13.17
CA PHE A 85 -7.41 -27.11 13.40
C PHE A 85 -8.36 -27.86 12.45
N VAL A 86 -8.01 -27.95 11.17
CA VAL A 86 -8.80 -28.69 10.17
C VAL A 86 -8.79 -30.19 10.45
N GLU A 87 -7.66 -30.78 10.82
CA GLU A 87 -7.59 -32.21 11.15
C GLU A 87 -8.43 -32.57 12.38
N ARG A 88 -8.44 -31.72 13.42
CA ARG A 88 -9.35 -31.88 14.57
C ARG A 88 -10.83 -31.83 14.16
N LEU A 89 -11.20 -30.91 13.27
CA LEU A 89 -12.58 -30.82 12.77
C LEU A 89 -13.01 -32.06 11.97
N ARG A 90 -12.07 -32.73 11.30
CA ARG A 90 -12.32 -33.95 10.52
C ARG A 90 -12.45 -35.21 11.39
N GLY A 91 -12.31 -35.10 12.71
CA GLY A 91 -12.42 -36.22 13.65
C GLY A 91 -11.12 -37.01 13.84
N GLY A 92 -9.97 -36.43 13.48
CA GLY A 92 -8.68 -36.96 13.91
C GLY A 92 -8.46 -36.69 15.40
N ALA A 93 -8.12 -37.74 16.16
CA ALA A 93 -7.95 -37.78 17.61
C ALA A 93 -7.13 -36.63 18.21
#